data_AF-A0A9D6JU28-F1
#
_entry.id   AF-A0A9D6JU28-F1
#
_cell.length_a   1.000
_cell.length_b   1.000
_cell.length_c   1.000
_cell.angle_alpha   90.00
_cell.angle_beta   90.00
_cell.angle_gamma   90.00
#
_symmetry.space_group_name_H-M   'P 1'
#
loop_
_entity.id
_entity.type
_entity.pdbx_description
1 polymer ?
#
loop_
_entity_poly.entity_id
_entity_poly.type
_entity_poly.pdbx_seq_one_letter_code
_entity_poly.pdbx_strand_id
1 'polypeptide(L)'
;MDCYIYFKASAQQVTEVMQQEALLQAAIGAQTGISARLQRRPQASDDCHTWMEIYRAVPPGFEAQLAQALAQTALPGLVHGERHAEYFVDATPCA
;
A
#
# COMPACT_ATOMS: atom_id res chain seq x y z
N MET A 1 -14.09 7.20 0.43
CA MET A 1 -13.66 5.81 0.16
C MET A 1 -12.28 5.65 0.74
N ASP A 2 -12.00 4.50 1.33
CA ASP A 2 -10.69 4.12 1.81
C ASP A 2 -10.16 2.96 0.96
N CYS A 3 -8.86 2.93 0.73
CA CYS A 3 -8.17 1.91 -0.03
C CYS A 3 -7.20 1.17 0.89
N TYR A 4 -7.31 -0.15 0.91
CA TYR A 4 -6.47 -1.05 1.68
C TYR A 4 -5.75 -1.95 0.70
N ILE A 5 -4.43 -1.95 0.76
CA ILE A 5 -3.62 -2.72 -0.16
C ILE A 5 -2.79 -3.68 0.65
N TYR A 6 -2.83 -4.96 0.32
CA TYR A 6 -1.98 -5.96 0.96
C TYR A 6 -1.14 -6.72 -0.06
N PHE A 7 0.08 -7.04 0.34
CA PHE A 7 1.04 -7.77 -0.47
C PHE A 7 1.97 -8.59 0.41
N LYS A 8 2.68 -9.55 -0.19
CA LYS A 8 3.74 -10.30 0.49
C LYS A 8 5.10 -9.84 0.00
N ALA A 9 6.08 -9.84 0.89
CA ALA A 9 7.49 -9.61 0.54
C ALA A 9 8.39 -10.43 1.46
N SER A 10 9.61 -10.74 1.01
CA SER A 10 10.56 -11.55 1.76
C SER A 10 10.83 -10.96 3.14
N ALA A 11 10.83 -11.81 4.17
CA ALA A 11 11.20 -11.44 5.54
C ALA A 11 12.69 -11.05 5.65
N GLN A 12 13.51 -11.36 4.64
CA GLN A 12 14.91 -10.90 4.59
C GLN A 12 15.06 -9.46 4.06
N GLN A 13 14.01 -8.91 3.44
CA GLN A 13 14.03 -7.60 2.76
C GLN A 13 13.23 -6.53 3.52
N VAL A 14 12.96 -6.70 4.82
CA VAL A 14 12.12 -5.78 5.61
C VAL A 14 12.54 -4.32 5.47
N THR A 15 13.83 -4.04 5.64
CA THR A 15 14.36 -2.67 5.55
C THR A 15 14.14 -2.07 4.17
N GLU A 16 14.39 -2.84 3.12
CA GLU A 16 14.22 -2.39 1.73
C GLU A 16 12.74 -2.12 1.43
N VAL A 17 11.83 -3.00 1.85
CA VAL A 17 10.40 -2.79 1.70
C VAL A 17 9.97 -1.51 2.41
N MET A 18 10.38 -1.29 3.65
CA MET A 18 10.06 -0.07 4.39
C MET A 18 10.60 1.20 3.72
N GLN A 19 11.80 1.14 3.14
CA GLN A 19 12.39 2.27 2.43
C GLN A 19 11.63 2.59 1.15
N GLN A 20 11.31 1.58 0.33
CA GLN A 20 10.56 1.79 -0.91
C GLN A 20 9.11 2.22 -0.65
N GLU A 21 8.50 1.73 0.43
CA GLU A 21 7.22 2.22 0.94
C GLU A 21 7.28 3.69 1.35
N ALA A 22 8.31 4.12 2.08
CA ALA A 22 8.46 5.52 2.46
C ALA A 22 8.58 6.43 1.23
N LEU A 23 9.32 6.00 0.20
CA LEU A 23 9.41 6.71 -1.08
C LEU A 23 8.06 6.78 -1.80
N LEU A 24 7.31 5.66 -1.84
CA LEU A 24 5.97 5.61 -2.43
C LEU A 24 5.02 6.57 -1.72
N GLN A 25 5.04 6.58 -0.38
CA GLN A 25 4.19 7.43 0.45
C GLN A 25 4.52 8.91 0.28
N ALA A 26 5.80 9.25 0.16
CA ALA A 26 6.21 10.62 -0.16
C ALA A 26 5.72 11.05 -1.56
N ALA A 27 5.88 10.18 -2.56
CA ALA A 27 5.48 10.47 -3.93
C ALA A 27 3.96 10.65 -4.08
N ILE A 28 3.16 9.75 -3.49
CA ILE A 28 1.70 9.85 -3.54
C ILE A 28 1.18 11.02 -2.70
N GLY A 29 1.81 11.29 -1.55
CA GLY A 29 1.47 12.43 -0.70
C GLY A 29 1.72 13.77 -1.40
N ALA A 30 2.81 13.89 -2.16
CA ALA A 30 3.08 15.08 -2.97
C ALA A 30 2.05 15.28 -4.10
N GLN A 31 1.53 14.20 -4.69
CA GLN A 31 0.55 14.25 -5.79
C GLN A 31 -0.88 14.49 -5.32
N THR A 32 -1.25 13.99 -4.14
CA THR A 32 -2.66 13.88 -3.70
C THR A 32 -2.96 14.56 -2.38
N GLY A 33 -1.93 14.89 -1.58
CA GLY A 33 -2.08 15.37 -0.20
C GLY A 33 -2.41 14.26 0.81
N ILE A 34 -2.52 13.00 0.39
CA ILE A 34 -2.88 11.88 1.27
C ILE A 34 -1.64 11.33 1.96
N SER A 35 -1.77 11.03 3.25
CA SER A 35 -0.79 10.24 3.98
C SER A 35 -1.26 8.79 4.10
N ALA A 36 -0.39 7.84 3.75
CA ALA A 36 -0.67 6.43 3.96
C ALA A 36 -0.16 5.97 5.33
N ARG A 37 -0.72 4.86 5.82
CA ARG A 37 -0.18 4.12 6.95
C ARG A 37 0.28 2.74 6.48
N LEU A 38 1.49 2.35 6.85
CA LEU A 38 2.00 1.00 6.63
C LEU A 38 1.86 0.16 7.90
N GLN A 39 1.37 -1.07 7.74
CA GLN A 39 1.33 -2.11 8.75
C GLN A 39 1.89 -3.41 8.16
N ARG A 40 2.25 -4.36 9.03
CA ARG A 40 2.53 -5.74 8.64
C ARG A 40 1.93 -6.69 9.65
N ARG A 41 1.65 -7.93 9.25
CA ARG A 41 1.31 -8.99 10.20
C ARG A 41 2.48 -9.22 11.17
N PRO A 42 2.20 -9.55 12.44
CA PRO A 42 3.25 -9.74 13.44
C PRO A 42 4.20 -10.87 13.06
N GLN A 43 3.66 -12.00 12.61
CA GLN A 43 4.40 -13.18 12.17
C GLN A 43 4.60 -13.21 10.65
N ALA A 44 5.72 -13.81 10.23
CA ALA A 44 5.93 -14.23 8.84
C ALA A 44 5.28 -15.60 8.58
N SER A 45 4.97 -15.88 7.32
CA SER A 45 4.55 -17.20 6.81
C SER A 45 5.35 -17.48 5.55
N ASP A 46 5.92 -18.68 5.44
CA ASP A 46 6.70 -19.10 4.26
C ASP A 46 7.80 -18.08 3.90
N ASP A 47 8.58 -17.69 4.92
CA ASP A 47 9.65 -16.68 4.82
C ASP A 47 9.21 -15.31 4.28
N CYS A 48 7.91 -15.02 4.28
CA CYS A 48 7.35 -13.76 3.81
C CYS A 48 6.58 -13.03 4.93
N HIS A 49 6.69 -11.70 4.97
CA HIS A 49 5.76 -10.85 5.69
C HIS A 49 4.59 -10.45 4.80
N THR A 50 3.38 -10.39 5.37
CA THR A 50 2.24 -9.73 4.75
C THR A 50 2.18 -8.28 5.21
N TRP A 51 2.28 -7.36 4.27
CA TRP A 51 2.21 -5.92 4.48
C TRP A 51 0.81 -5.41 4.15
N MET A 52 0.42 -4.30 4.77
CA MET A 52 -0.83 -3.61 4.50
C MET A 52 -0.60 -2.10 4.48
N GLU A 53 -0.91 -1.49 3.35
CA GLU A 53 -0.98 -0.05 3.18
C GLU A 53 -2.43 0.39 3.35
N ILE A 54 -2.61 1.50 4.07
CA ILE A 54 -3.92 2.07 4.35
C ILE A 54 -3.93 3.51 3.85
N TYR A 55 -4.79 3.78 2.87
CA TYR A 55 -5.03 5.11 2.33
C TYR A 55 -6.45 5.52 2.69
N ARG A 56 -6.59 6.62 3.43
CA ARG A 56 -7.90 7.14 3.84
C ARG A 56 -8.36 8.25 2.90
N ALA A 57 -9.67 8.33 2.68
CA ALA A 57 -10.32 9.36 1.88
C ALA A 57 -9.69 9.55 0.49
N VAL A 58 -9.49 8.45 -0.25
CA VAL A 58 -8.87 8.50 -1.58
C VAL A 58 -9.73 9.26 -2.59
N PRO A 59 -9.12 10.14 -3.42
CA PRO A 59 -9.83 10.90 -4.44
C PRO A 59 -10.16 10.03 -5.66
N PRO A 60 -11.07 10.49 -6.54
CA PRO A 60 -11.23 9.90 -7.86
C PRO A 60 -9.90 9.88 -8.63
N GLY A 61 -9.61 8.76 -9.31
CA GLY A 61 -8.37 8.60 -10.07
C GLY A 61 -7.14 8.21 -9.24
N PHE A 62 -7.31 7.93 -7.94
CA PHE A 62 -6.23 7.51 -7.04
C PHE A 62 -5.41 6.33 -7.60
N GLU A 63 -6.03 5.35 -8.25
CA GLU A 63 -5.33 4.20 -8.83
C GLU A 63 -4.25 4.60 -9.85
N ALA A 64 -4.57 5.55 -10.73
CA ALA A 64 -3.63 6.02 -11.74
C ALA A 64 -2.46 6.78 -11.11
N GLN A 65 -2.75 7.59 -10.08
CA GLN A 65 -1.73 8.33 -9.32
C GLN A 65 -0.83 7.36 -8.54
N LEU A 66 -1.42 6.34 -7.92
CA LEU A 66 -0.69 5.30 -7.21
C LEU A 66 0.20 4.49 -8.16
N ALA A 67 -0.28 4.14 -9.35
CA ALA A 67 0.52 3.47 -10.36
C ALA A 67 1.70 4.32 -10.84
N GLN A 68 1.49 5.63 -11.03
CA GLN A 68 2.56 6.58 -11.38
C GLN A 68 3.59 6.74 -10.25
N ALA A 69 3.15 6.73 -8.99
CA ALA A 69 4.03 6.78 -7.84
C ALA A 69 4.83 5.47 -7.67
N LEU A 70 4.20 4.32 -7.88
CA LEU A 70 4.87 3.00 -7.86
C LEU A 70 5.97 2.88 -8.91
N ALA A 71 5.77 3.47 -10.09
CA ALA A 71 6.78 3.47 -11.15
C ALA A 71 8.08 4.22 -10.76
N GLN A 72 8.07 4.97 -9.65
CA GLN A 72 9.22 5.70 -9.12
C GLN A 72 9.95 4.93 -8.01
N THR A 73 9.47 3.74 -7.62
CA THR A 73 10.08 2.95 -6.54
C THR A 73 10.47 1.56 -7.03
N ALA A 74 11.33 0.89 -6.26
CA ALA A 74 11.67 -0.50 -6.50
C ALA A 74 10.66 -1.48 -5.86
N LEU A 75 9.59 -0.98 -5.22
CA LEU A 75 8.64 -1.80 -4.47
C LEU A 75 8.02 -2.94 -5.30
N PRO A 76 7.59 -2.74 -6.57
CA PRO A 76 7.03 -3.83 -7.37
C PRO A 76 7.97 -5.04 -7.53
N GLY A 77 9.29 -4.82 -7.52
CA GLY A 77 10.29 -5.89 -7.59
C GLY A 77 10.51 -6.65 -6.28
N LEU A 78 10.00 -6.14 -5.16
CA LEU A 78 10.08 -6.76 -3.83
C LEU A 78 8.81 -7.55 -3.48
N VAL A 79 7.72 -7.34 -4.23
CA VAL A 79 6.44 -8.01 -4.02
C VAL A 79 6.53 -9.45 -4.51
N HIS A 80 6.12 -10.38 -3.64
CA HIS A 80 5.91 -11.76 -3.99
C HIS A 80 4.44 -11.99 -4.36
N GLY A 81 4.19 -12.21 -5.65
CA GLY A 81 2.85 -12.38 -6.21
C GLY A 81 2.18 -11.06 -6.55
N GLU A 82 0.90 -10.92 -6.21
CA GLU A 82 0.11 -9.73 -6.50
C GLU A 82 0.03 -8.77 -5.31
N ARG A 83 -0.18 -7.49 -5.63
CA ARG A 83 -0.50 -6.43 -4.67
C ARG A 83 -2.00 -6.16 -4.76
N HIS A 84 -2.76 -6.74 -3.83
CA HIS A 84 -4.22 -6.74 -3.85
C HIS A 84 -4.78 -5.47 -3.22
N ALA A 85 -5.73 -4.83 -3.90
CA ALA A 85 -6.40 -3.62 -3.42
C ALA A 85 -7.87 -3.91 -3.11
N GLU A 86 -8.33 -3.44 -1.95
CA GLU A 86 -9.72 -3.48 -1.51
C GLU A 86 -10.20 -2.08 -1.17
N TYR A 87 -11.45 -1.76 -1.54
CA TYR A 87 -12.04 -0.44 -1.36
C TYR A 87 -13.26 -0.50 -0.46
N PHE A 88 -13.34 0.46 0.46
CA PHE A 88 -14.39 0.54 1.46
C PHE A 88 -15.02 1.93 1.48
N VAL A 89 -16.32 1.96 1.73
CA VAL A 89 -17.09 3.17 2.02
C VAL A 89 -17.77 3.01 3.38
N ASP A 90 -18.14 4.12 4.00
CA ASP A 90 -18.89 4.06 5.26
C ASP A 90 -20.21 3.31 5.06
N ALA A 91 -20.49 2.38 5.97
CA ALA A 91 -21.76 1.67 5.98
C ALA A 91 -22.85 2.61 6.47
N THR A 92 -23.73 3.05 5.57
CA THR A 92 -24.93 3.79 5.94
C THR A 92 -26.09 2.80 6.12
N PRO A 93 -26.81 2.82 7.26
CA PRO A 93 -28.00 1.99 7.40
C PRO A 93 -29.05 2.43 6.37
N CYS A 94 -29.65 1.47 5.67
CA CYS A 94 -30.79 1.74 4.81
C CYS A 94 -31.92 2.33 5.65
N ALA A 95 -32.51 3.44 5.17
CA ALA A 95 -33.67 4.07 5.77
C ALA A 95 -34.93 3.19 5.64
#